data_AF-A0A3C0FK93-F1
#
_entry.id   AF-A0A3C0FK93-F1
#
_cell.length_a   1.000
_cell.length_b   1.000
_cell.length_c   1.000
_cell.angle_alpha   90.00
_cell.angle_beta   90.00
_cell.angle_gamma   90.00
#
_symmetry.space_group_name_H-M   'P 1'
#
loop_
_entity.id
_entity.type
_entity.pdbx_description
1 polymer ?
#
loop_
_entity_poly.entity_id
_entity_poly.type
_entity_poly.pdbx_seq_one_letter_code
_entity_poly.pdbx_strand_id
1 'polypeptide(L)'
;MIEPQDCKPNMDSNIAESGLHEDVIAKIRDGLKGRTLVFIGLMGAGKSCIGRMVSKELDLDFVDADREIEEAAGCSIADIFKLYGEEAFR
;
A
#
# COMPACT_ATOMS: atom_id res chain seq x y z
N MET A 1 -10.45 -1.68 -10.22
CA MET A 1 -9.88 -1.31 -8.91
C MET A 1 -10.45 -2.28 -7.89
N ILE A 2 -9.62 -2.92 -7.08
CA ILE A 2 -10.11 -3.78 -5.98
C ILE A 2 -10.48 -2.83 -4.84
N GLU A 3 -11.76 -2.78 -4.46
CA GLU A 3 -12.23 -1.84 -3.44
C GLU A 3 -11.69 -2.24 -2.05
N PRO A 4 -11.57 -1.28 -1.10
CA PRO A 4 -11.07 -1.55 0.24
C PRO A 4 -11.77 -2.74 0.94
N GLN A 5 -13.06 -2.96 0.68
CA GLN A 5 -13.83 -4.06 1.26
C GLN A 5 -13.60 -5.44 0.62
N ASP A 6 -12.93 -5.52 -0.53
CA ASP A 6 -12.73 -6.78 -1.26
C ASP A 6 -11.46 -7.53 -0.83
N CYS A 7 -10.56 -6.84 -0.11
CA CYS A 7 -9.35 -7.43 0.48
C CYS A 7 -9.70 -7.93 1.90
N LYS A 8 -10.63 -8.89 2.03
CA LYS A 8 -10.93 -9.53 3.33
C LYS A 8 -9.87 -10.59 3.63
N PRO A 9 -9.14 -10.49 4.76
CA PRO A 9 -8.21 -11.53 5.17
C PRO A 9 -9.00 -12.79 5.52
N ASN A 10 -8.58 -13.92 4.94
CA ASN A 10 -9.09 -15.22 5.36
C ASN A 10 -8.44 -15.52 6.71
N MET A 11 -9.21 -15.40 7.79
CA MET A 11 -8.73 -15.42 9.17
C MET A 11 -8.82 -16.83 9.75
N ASP A 12 -8.22 -17.80 9.06
CA ASP A 12 -8.03 -19.15 9.58
C ASP A 12 -6.53 -19.43 9.71
N SER A 13 -5.96 -19.24 10.91
CA SER A 13 -4.78 -20.00 11.34
C SER A 13 -4.53 -19.90 12.85
N ASN A 14 -4.37 -21.10 13.42
CA ASN A 14 -4.02 -21.46 14.79
C ASN A 14 -3.14 -20.48 15.59
N ILE A 15 -3.59 -20.21 16.83
CA ILE A 15 -3.00 -19.30 17.83
C ILE A 15 -1.82 -19.98 18.59
N ALA A 16 -0.84 -20.53 17.88
CA ALA A 16 0.38 -21.10 18.50
C ALA A 16 1.70 -20.44 18.07
N GLU A 17 1.69 -19.50 17.11
CA GLU A 17 2.89 -18.88 16.51
C GLU A 17 3.20 -17.44 16.95
N SER A 18 2.48 -16.90 17.95
CA SER A 18 2.49 -15.46 18.28
C SER A 18 3.87 -14.89 18.63
N GLY A 19 4.74 -15.66 19.30
CA GLY A 19 6.08 -15.18 19.68
C GLY A 19 7.04 -15.02 18.49
N LEU A 20 7.04 -15.98 17.56
CA LEU A 20 7.89 -15.93 16.37
C LEU A 20 7.44 -14.85 15.39
N HIS A 21 6.13 -14.64 15.29
CA HIS A 21 5.52 -13.63 14.44
C HIS A 21 5.96 -12.21 14.85
N GLU A 22 5.87 -11.90 16.14
CA GLU A 22 6.23 -10.58 16.67
C GLU A 22 7.73 -10.28 16.52
N ASP A 23 8.60 -11.27 16.77
CA ASP A 23 10.05 -11.13 16.59
C ASP A 23 10.46 -10.82 15.15
N VAL A 24 9.76 -11.41 14.18
CA VAL A 24 9.97 -11.15 12.75
C VAL A 24 9.53 -9.73 12.40
N ILE A 25 8.36 -9.29 12.87
CA ILE A 25 7.87 -7.92 12.66
C ILE A 25 8.85 -6.90 13.23
N ALA A 26 9.33 -7.12 14.47
CA ALA A 26 10.29 -6.24 15.12
C ALA A 26 11.60 -6.12 14.33
N LYS A 27 12.13 -7.24 13.84
CA LYS A 27 13.33 -7.26 12.98
C LYS A 27 13.11 -6.54 11.65
N ILE A 28 11.94 -6.68 11.03
CA ILE A 28 11.61 -5.99 9.78
C ILE A 28 11.56 -4.48 10.05
N ARG A 29 10.87 -4.02 11.09
CA ARG A 29 10.80 -2.60 11.46
C ARG A 29 12.18 -2.01 11.75
N ASP A 30 13.00 -2.70 12.53
CA ASP A 30 14.39 -2.27 12.80
C ASP A 30 15.22 -2.22 11.51
N GLY A 31 15.08 -3.23 10.65
CA GLY A 31 15.74 -3.28 9.35
C GLY A 31 15.34 -2.14 8.43
N LEU A 32 14.07 -1.69 8.46
CA LEU A 32 13.60 -0.55 7.69
C LEU A 32 14.26 0.76 8.14
N LYS A 33 14.61 0.91 9.42
CA LYS A 33 15.23 2.14 9.96
C LYS A 33 14.44 3.41 9.60
N GLY A 34 13.11 3.33 9.62
CA GLY A 34 12.21 4.44 9.25
C GLY A 34 12.10 4.73 7.75
N ARG A 35 12.63 3.86 6.86
CA ARG A 35 12.47 4.00 5.41
C ARG A 35 11.10 3.53 4.94
N THR A 36 10.59 4.18 3.90
CA THR A 36 9.33 3.81 3.23
C THR A 36 9.47 2.53 2.41
N LEU A 37 8.44 1.69 2.45
CA LEU A 37 8.26 0.55 1.55
C LEU A 37 7.45 0.97 0.32
N VAL A 38 7.97 0.72 -0.87
CA VAL A 38 7.31 1.07 -2.14
C VAL A 38 7.05 -0.19 -2.95
N PHE A 39 5.78 -0.41 -3.31
CA PHE A 39 5.35 -1.56 -4.12
C PHE A 39 5.27 -1.16 -5.60
N ILE A 40 6.17 -1.70 -6.42
CA ILE A 40 6.29 -1.38 -7.86
C ILE A 40 5.80 -2.57 -8.70
N GLY A 41 5.11 -2.29 -9.80
CA GLY A 41 4.66 -3.31 -10.75
C GLY A 41 3.48 -2.86 -11.59
N LEU A 42 3.00 -3.74 -12.48
CA LEU A 42 1.90 -3.43 -13.41
C LEU A 42 0.59 -3.07 -12.68
N MET A 43 -0.26 -2.30 -13.35
CA MET A 43 -1.64 -2.05 -12.92
C MET A 43 -2.40 -3.38 -12.78
N GLY A 44 -3.20 -3.53 -11.72
CA GLY A 44 -3.93 -4.77 -11.43
C GLY A 44 -3.12 -5.90 -10.77
N ALA A 45 -1.80 -5.76 -10.58
CA ALA A 45 -0.97 -6.77 -9.91
C ALA A 45 -1.23 -6.95 -8.40
N GLY A 46 -2.25 -6.28 -7.84
CA GLY A 46 -2.62 -6.41 -6.41
C GLY A 46 -1.78 -5.58 -5.43
N LYS A 47 -0.92 -4.67 -5.91
CA LYS A 47 0.00 -3.86 -5.09
C LYS A 47 -0.69 -3.13 -3.93
N SER A 48 -1.85 -2.51 -4.16
CA SER A 48 -2.59 -1.83 -3.10
C SER A 48 -3.19 -2.80 -2.06
N CYS A 49 -3.57 -4.04 -2.44
CA CYS A 49 -4.08 -5.02 -1.48
C CYS A 49 -2.93 -5.57 -0.62
N ILE A 50 -1.81 -5.98 -1.21
CA ILE A 50 -0.66 -6.45 -0.43
C ILE A 50 -0.08 -5.32 0.45
N GLY A 51 0.00 -4.09 -0.06
CA GLY A 51 0.47 -2.94 0.71
C GLY A 51 -0.39 -2.65 1.94
N ARG A 52 -1.72 -2.75 1.81
CA ARG A 52 -2.64 -2.64 2.95
C ARG A 52 -2.43 -3.76 3.98
N MET A 53 -2.28 -5.00 3.53
CA MET A 53 -2.00 -6.12 4.42
C MET A 53 -0.68 -5.92 5.18
N VAL A 54 0.40 -5.60 4.46
CA VAL A 54 1.72 -5.37 5.04
C VAL A 54 1.71 -4.18 6.00
N SER A 55 1.03 -3.09 5.66
CA SER A 55 0.92 -1.92 6.53
C SER A 55 0.26 -2.23 7.87
N LYS A 56 -0.77 -3.09 7.85
CA LYS A 56 -1.48 -3.52 9.06
C LYS A 56 -0.61 -4.42 9.95
N GLU A 57 0.09 -5.37 9.35
CA GLU A 57 0.99 -6.27 10.10
C GLU A 57 2.21 -5.54 10.65
N LEU A 58 2.73 -4.56 9.90
CA LEU A 58 3.90 -3.78 10.31
C LEU A 58 3.54 -2.49 11.05
N ASP A 59 2.27 -2.21 11.38
CA ASP A 59 1.81 -0.93 11.98
C ASP A 59 2.46 0.30 11.33
N LEU A 60 2.39 0.34 10.01
CA LEU A 60 2.88 1.44 9.19
C LEU A 60 1.70 2.16 8.56
N ASP A 61 1.87 3.44 8.28
CA ASP A 61 0.93 4.18 7.46
C ASP A 61 0.92 3.62 6.02
N PHE A 62 -0.28 3.48 5.46
CA PHE A 62 -0.48 3.12 4.06
C PHE A 62 -0.90 4.34 3.26
N VAL A 63 -0.16 4.62 2.19
CA VAL A 63 -0.41 5.73 1.27
C VAL A 63 -0.57 5.17 -0.14
N ASP A 64 -1.65 5.55 -0.83
CA ASP A 64 -1.86 5.24 -2.25
C ASP A 64 -1.39 6.43 -3.09
N ALA A 65 -0.32 6.23 -3.86
CA ALA A 65 0.34 7.30 -4.61
C ALA A 65 -0.61 7.98 -5.62
N ASP A 66 -1.50 7.21 -6.27
CA ASP A 66 -2.42 7.79 -7.25
C ASP A 66 -3.39 8.75 -6.56
N ARG A 67 -3.87 8.38 -5.36
CA ARG A 67 -4.77 9.21 -4.56
C ARG A 67 -4.10 10.49 -4.05
N GLU A 68 -2.86 10.40 -3.57
CA GLU A 68 -2.11 11.58 -3.12
C GLU A 68 -1.88 12.58 -4.26
N ILE A 69 -1.65 12.08 -5.48
CA ILE A 69 -1.50 12.94 -6.66
C ILE A 69 -2.82 13.67 -6.95
N GLU A 70 -3.96 12.98 -6.89
CA GLU A 70 -5.28 13.60 -7.09
C GLU A 70 -5.59 14.64 -6.01
N GLU A 71 -5.31 14.33 -4.74
CA GLU A 71 -5.51 15.26 -3.62
C GLU A 71 -4.62 16.50 -3.75
N ALA A 72 -3.36 16.33 -4.17
CA ALA A 72 -2.44 17.45 -4.40
C ALA A 72 -2.80 18.29 -5.64
N ALA A 73 -3.30 17.67 -6.70
CA ALA A 73 -3.70 18.34 -7.93
C ALA A 73 -5.09 19.01 -7.82
N GLY A 74 -5.93 18.56 -6.89
CA GLY A 74 -7.32 19.00 -6.74
C GLY A 74 -8.24 18.53 -7.87
N CYS A 75 -7.79 17.58 -8.70
CA CYS A 75 -8.56 16.97 -9.77
C CYS A 75 -8.11 15.52 -10.00
N SER A 76 -8.90 14.74 -10.74
CA SER A 76 -8.57 13.34 -11.01
C SER A 76 -7.36 13.21 -11.94
N ILE A 77 -6.65 12.07 -11.91
CA ILE A 77 -5.57 11.80 -12.87
C ILE A 77 -6.07 11.88 -14.32
N ALA A 78 -7.31 11.45 -14.56
CA ALA A 78 -7.95 11.58 -15.87
C ALA A 78 -8.10 13.04 -16.31
N ASP A 79 -8.45 13.94 -15.38
CA ASP A 79 -8.50 15.38 -15.66
C ASP A 79 -7.11 15.96 -15.89
N ILE A 80 -6.10 15.52 -15.12
CA ILE A 80 -4.70 15.93 -15.33
C ILE A 80 -4.26 15.60 -16.76
N PHE A 81 -4.49 14.37 -17.22
CA PHE A 81 -4.17 13.98 -18.58
C PHE A 81 -4.93 14.79 -19.64
N LYS A 82 -6.20 15.09 -19.39
CA LYS A 82 -7.04 15.86 -20.32
C LYS A 82 -6.62 17.33 -20.42
N LEU A 83 -6.23 17.94 -19.31
CA LEU A 83 -5.94 19.37 -19.21
C LEU A 83 -4.47 19.69 -19.50
N TYR A 84 -3.55 18.83 -19.06
CA TYR A 84 -2.11 19.10 -19.07
C TYR A 84 -1.31 18.08 -19.89
N GLY A 85 -1.94 17.00 -20.36
CA GLY A 85 -1.26 15.92 -21.08
C GLY A 85 -0.49 14.98 -20.17
N GLU A 86 0.01 13.88 -20.74
CA GLU A 86 0.74 12.84 -19.99
C GLU A 86 2.12 13.32 -19.50
N GLU A 87 2.76 14.25 -20.22
CA GLU A 87 4.07 14.79 -19.85
C GLU A 87 4.03 15.55 -18.52
N ALA A 88 2.92 16.23 -18.22
CA ALA A 88 2.75 16.95 -16.96
C ALA A 88 2.48 16.04 -15.75
N PHE A 89 2.08 14.79 -15.99
CA PHE A 89 1.83 13.82 -14.93
C PHE A 89 3.06 12.99 -14.54
N ARG A 90 4.03 12.85 -15.46
CA ARG A 90 5.25 12.04 -15.27
C ARG A 90 6.37 12.83 -14.61
#